data_AF-A0A512RKW9-F1
#
_entry.id   AF-A0A512RKW9-F1
#
_cell.length_a   1.000
_cell.length_b   1.000
_cell.length_c   1.000
_cell.angle_alpha   90.00
_cell.angle_beta   90.00
_cell.angle_gamma   90.00
#
_symmetry.space_group_name_H-M   'P 1'
#
loop_
_entity.id
_entity.type
_entity.pdbx_description
1 polymer ?
#
loop_
_entity_poly.entity_id
_entity_poly.type
_entity_poly.pdbx_seq_one_letter_code
_entity_poly.pdbx_strand_id
1 'polypeptide(L)'
;MQRILLTLLLICAIGFTASAQSNGKEPKATPEEIKELKAAVVKDLRNPEAHRAYLKAAGAENNDVKKQYDQWIKANPRMVEIPFAYAEELYSHELPAAKEYLLKTVALDPKNGKAWQMLWIDAERWGDFAGGREYLKKATEADPTSPDHAFYYASSFEHVDSVKHHQLMLSIPERFPGTERGAQALYWLAHRTKDPATKISVYELARKKYDPSKSSWTAGAMSNYYDFLLVNNIAKAKSLADDMVKLDSLRDIKGWQQRQQIAVALLDGQALSATGKYAEALEKLNTVAPMRYSSSKVVLLKAKAKAAASAGNRKAAYDSLLLHYAKDPTDDIYADMKTYAGKDDAAIQADVWKQRQSTAQPATAFSLENYLTSGRTSLPDLKGKVVLVTYWFPGCGPCRGEFPHFEHVVRKFGKDQLAYIGINIVHEQDPYVVPFMKQSGYSFTPVRDEPEKRGNLTARGAPTNYLIDKNGNIIFSNFRTDEDNERTLELMITELLDK
;
A
#
# COMPACT_ATOMS: atom_id res chain seq x y z
N MET A 1 8.73 -67.92 -65.09
CA MET A 1 8.42 -69.13 -64.29
C MET A 1 8.99 -68.90 -62.89
N GLN A 2 8.13 -68.67 -61.89
CA GLN A 2 7.87 -69.60 -60.75
C GLN A 2 9.15 -69.94 -59.96
N ARG A 3 9.29 -69.82 -58.64
CA ARG A 3 8.38 -69.65 -57.49
C ARG A 3 9.28 -69.39 -56.24
N ILE A 4 8.82 -68.52 -55.33
CA ILE A 4 8.69 -68.72 -53.86
C ILE A 4 9.96 -69.12 -53.05
N LEU A 5 10.38 -68.33 -52.04
CA LEU A 5 10.17 -68.58 -50.59
C LEU A 5 10.95 -67.58 -49.67
N LEU A 6 10.16 -66.93 -48.78
CA LEU A 6 10.41 -66.40 -47.43
C LEU A 6 11.69 -65.61 -47.03
N THR A 7 11.48 -64.37 -46.55
CA THR A 7 12.04 -63.94 -45.25
C THR A 7 11.05 -62.96 -44.56
N LEU A 8 10.73 -63.25 -43.30
CA LEU A 8 9.78 -62.53 -42.45
C LEU A 8 10.26 -61.10 -42.10
N LEU A 9 9.34 -60.13 -42.17
CA LEU A 9 9.43 -58.82 -41.53
C LEU A 9 8.85 -58.92 -40.11
N LEU A 10 9.65 -58.56 -39.10
CA LEU A 10 9.18 -58.36 -37.72
C LEU A 10 8.68 -56.93 -37.55
N ILE A 11 7.42 -56.79 -37.16
CA ILE A 11 6.73 -55.54 -36.84
C ILE A 11 7.14 -55.12 -35.42
N CYS A 12 7.71 -53.93 -35.27
CA CYS A 12 7.88 -53.28 -33.96
C CYS A 12 6.97 -52.05 -33.92
N ALA A 13 5.81 -52.19 -33.28
CA ALA A 13 4.89 -51.09 -32.99
C ALA A 13 5.37 -50.37 -31.73
N ILE A 14 5.88 -49.14 -31.89
CA ILE A 14 6.11 -48.23 -30.76
C ILE A 14 4.82 -47.45 -30.55
N GLY A 15 4.12 -47.78 -29.46
CA GLY A 15 2.95 -47.03 -29.00
C GLY A 15 3.36 -45.64 -28.53
N PHE A 16 2.81 -44.62 -29.18
CA PHE A 16 2.75 -43.26 -28.64
C PHE A 16 1.81 -43.25 -27.43
N THR A 17 2.35 -43.11 -26.23
CA THR A 17 1.56 -42.65 -25.08
C THR A 17 1.67 -41.13 -25.01
N ALA A 18 0.55 -40.47 -25.32
CA ALA A 18 0.37 -39.05 -25.12
C ALA A 18 0.50 -38.71 -23.63
N SER A 19 1.52 -37.93 -23.26
CA SER A 19 1.56 -37.23 -21.97
C SER A 19 0.58 -36.06 -22.04
N ALA A 20 -0.53 -36.18 -21.31
CA ALA A 20 -1.41 -35.06 -21.05
C ALA A 20 -0.64 -34.01 -20.23
N GLN A 21 -0.59 -32.78 -20.73
CA GLN A 21 -0.02 -31.62 -20.02
C GLN A 21 -0.68 -31.47 -18.65
N SER A 22 0.09 -31.68 -17.58
CA SER A 22 -0.31 -31.30 -16.23
C SER A 22 -0.06 -29.80 -16.07
N ASN A 23 -1.13 -28.99 -16.04
CA ASN A 23 -1.07 -27.56 -15.69
C ASN A 23 -0.85 -27.31 -14.18
N GLY A 24 0.01 -28.11 -13.52
CA GLY A 24 0.41 -27.91 -12.12
C GLY A 24 1.93 -27.91 -12.02
N LYS A 25 2.52 -27.18 -11.06
CA LYS A 25 3.98 -27.27 -10.84
C LYS A 25 4.36 -28.71 -10.53
N GLU A 26 5.50 -29.13 -11.06
CA GLU A 26 6.04 -30.47 -10.78
C GLU A 26 6.28 -30.65 -9.27
N PRO A 27 6.08 -31.87 -8.75
CA PRO A 27 6.34 -32.15 -7.34
C PRO A 27 7.79 -31.84 -6.97
N LYS A 28 8.02 -31.36 -5.74
CA LYS A 28 9.36 -30.99 -5.26
C LYS A 28 10.13 -32.18 -4.66
N ALA A 29 9.47 -33.31 -4.46
CA ALA A 29 9.98 -34.52 -3.83
C ALA A 29 9.85 -35.73 -4.75
N THR A 30 10.57 -36.80 -4.43
CA THR A 30 10.51 -38.07 -5.18
C THR A 30 9.13 -38.74 -5.04
N PRO A 31 8.71 -39.57 -6.01
CA PRO A 31 7.46 -40.32 -5.91
C PRO A 31 7.35 -41.18 -4.64
N GLU A 32 8.46 -41.75 -4.19
CA GLU A 32 8.57 -42.54 -2.97
C GLU A 32 8.30 -41.70 -1.71
N GLU A 33 8.96 -40.55 -1.58
CA GLU A 33 8.72 -39.61 -0.46
C GLU A 33 7.27 -39.12 -0.43
N ILE A 34 6.71 -38.78 -1.59
CA ILE A 34 5.30 -38.35 -1.70
C ILE A 34 4.36 -39.47 -1.23
N LYS A 35 4.66 -40.72 -1.59
CA LYS A 35 3.87 -41.89 -1.16
C LYS A 35 3.94 -42.10 0.35
N GLU A 36 5.12 -41.97 0.95
CA GLU A 36 5.31 -42.09 2.41
C GLU A 36 4.57 -40.98 3.18
N LEU A 37 4.71 -39.73 2.73
CA LEU A 37 4.02 -38.59 3.34
C LEU A 37 2.49 -38.71 3.22
N LYS A 38 2.00 -39.19 2.07
CA LYS A 38 0.57 -39.50 1.90
C LYS A 38 0.12 -40.60 2.88
N ALA A 39 0.91 -41.64 3.09
CA ALA A 39 0.59 -42.70 4.04
C ALA A 39 0.53 -42.16 5.49
N ALA A 40 1.39 -41.20 5.85
CA ALA A 40 1.34 -40.52 7.13
C ALA A 40 0.04 -39.73 7.32
N VAL A 41 -0.47 -39.06 6.28
CA VAL A 41 -1.78 -38.39 6.31
C VAL A 41 -2.92 -39.40 6.49
N VAL A 42 -2.90 -40.52 5.77
CA VAL A 42 -3.94 -41.56 5.88
C VAL A 42 -3.97 -42.20 7.26
N LYS A 43 -2.81 -42.30 7.93
CA LYS A 43 -2.70 -42.83 9.30
C LYS A 43 -3.47 -41.98 10.31
N ASP A 44 -3.47 -40.66 10.14
CA ASP A 44 -4.23 -39.73 10.96
C ASP A 44 -4.63 -38.48 10.15
N LEU A 45 -5.86 -38.51 9.63
CA LEU A 45 -6.44 -37.42 8.81
C LEU A 45 -6.70 -36.13 9.63
N ARG A 46 -6.50 -36.14 10.95
CA ARG A 46 -6.58 -34.94 11.79
C ARG A 46 -5.23 -34.30 12.04
N ASN A 47 -4.13 -34.91 11.61
CA ASN A 47 -2.78 -34.43 11.89
C ASN A 47 -2.39 -33.30 10.91
N PRO A 48 -2.36 -32.03 11.35
CA PRO A 48 -2.10 -30.91 10.45
C PRO A 48 -0.65 -30.89 9.93
N GLU A 49 0.32 -31.38 10.70
CA GLU A 49 1.72 -31.48 10.29
C GLU A 49 1.91 -32.48 9.14
N ALA A 50 1.23 -33.62 9.20
CA ALA A 50 1.26 -34.63 8.14
C ALA A 50 0.69 -34.06 6.83
N HIS A 51 -0.46 -33.38 6.91
CA HIS A 51 -1.06 -32.70 5.76
C HIS A 51 -0.12 -31.67 5.14
N ARG A 52 0.47 -30.80 5.97
CA ARG A 52 1.40 -29.77 5.52
C ARG A 52 2.64 -30.37 4.85
N ALA A 53 3.22 -31.43 5.42
CA ALA A 53 4.38 -32.09 4.84
C ALA A 53 4.06 -32.70 3.47
N TYR A 54 2.95 -33.43 3.36
CA TYR A 54 2.49 -34.01 2.10
C TYR A 54 2.20 -32.94 1.03
N LEU A 55 1.45 -31.91 1.38
CA LEU A 55 1.07 -30.84 0.43
C LEU A 55 2.27 -30.08 -0.10
N LYS A 56 3.26 -29.78 0.76
CA LYS A 56 4.51 -29.10 0.35
C LYS A 56 5.36 -29.96 -0.58
N ALA A 57 5.44 -31.26 -0.32
CA ALA A 57 6.22 -32.20 -1.12
C ALA A 57 5.56 -32.47 -2.47
N ALA A 58 4.25 -32.71 -2.47
CA ALA A 58 3.49 -33.12 -3.65
C ALA A 58 3.05 -31.94 -4.54
N GLY A 59 3.00 -30.73 -4.00
CA GLY A 59 2.43 -29.54 -4.64
C GLY A 59 0.91 -29.50 -4.47
N ALA A 60 0.38 -28.49 -3.77
CA ALA A 60 -1.05 -28.36 -3.52
C ALA A 60 -1.86 -28.07 -4.81
N GLU A 61 -1.22 -27.47 -5.80
CA GLU A 61 -1.74 -27.18 -7.14
C GLU A 61 -1.80 -28.41 -8.05
N ASN A 62 -1.18 -29.53 -7.65
CA ASN A 62 -1.18 -30.75 -8.45
C ASN A 62 -2.60 -31.33 -8.55
N ASN A 63 -3.04 -31.61 -9.77
CA ASN A 63 -4.37 -32.16 -10.04
C ASN A 63 -4.66 -33.47 -9.30
N ASP A 64 -3.66 -34.33 -9.10
CA ASP A 64 -3.85 -35.60 -8.41
C ASP A 64 -3.91 -35.42 -6.89
N VAL A 65 -3.19 -34.43 -6.34
CA VAL A 65 -3.35 -33.99 -4.95
C VAL A 65 -4.76 -33.44 -4.75
N LYS A 66 -5.24 -32.58 -5.65
CA LYS A 66 -6.62 -32.06 -5.60
C LYS A 66 -7.65 -33.20 -5.57
N LYS A 67 -7.58 -34.13 -6.52
CA LYS A 67 -8.47 -35.30 -6.58
C LYS A 67 -8.42 -36.12 -5.29
N GLN A 68 -7.22 -36.30 -4.72
CA GLN A 68 -7.06 -37.05 -3.48
C GLN A 68 -7.74 -36.36 -2.29
N TYR A 69 -7.60 -35.05 -2.16
CA TYR A 69 -8.28 -34.28 -1.11
C TYR A 69 -9.80 -34.26 -1.30
N ASP A 70 -10.28 -34.13 -2.55
CA ASP A 70 -11.72 -34.23 -2.85
C ASP A 70 -12.29 -35.60 -2.45
N GLN A 71 -11.53 -36.69 -2.68
CA GLN A 71 -11.89 -38.03 -2.23
C GLN A 71 -11.91 -38.15 -0.71
N TRP A 72 -10.90 -37.62 -0.01
CA TRP A 72 -10.84 -37.65 1.45
C TRP A 72 -11.98 -36.84 2.09
N ILE A 73 -12.32 -35.66 1.54
CA ILE A 73 -13.46 -34.85 1.98
C ILE A 73 -14.77 -35.62 1.78
N LYS A 74 -14.97 -36.24 0.61
CA LYS A 74 -16.17 -37.05 0.33
C LYS A 74 -16.31 -38.25 1.26
N ALA A 75 -15.21 -38.92 1.58
CA ALA A 75 -15.18 -40.07 2.48
C ALA A 75 -15.36 -39.67 3.96
N ASN A 76 -15.02 -38.43 4.33
CA ASN A 76 -15.04 -37.94 5.71
C ASN A 76 -15.84 -36.62 5.83
N PRO A 77 -17.17 -36.64 5.56
CA PRO A 77 -17.96 -35.42 5.39
C PRO A 77 -18.12 -34.54 6.65
N ARG A 78 -17.66 -35.00 7.81
CA ARG A 78 -17.70 -34.25 9.09
C ARG A 78 -16.32 -33.81 9.58
N MET A 79 -15.25 -34.16 8.86
CA MET A 79 -13.88 -33.86 9.28
C MET A 79 -13.45 -32.53 8.68
N VAL A 80 -13.35 -31.50 9.52
CA VAL A 80 -13.03 -30.13 9.11
C VAL A 80 -11.54 -29.96 8.78
N GLU A 81 -10.70 -30.79 9.38
CA GLU A 81 -9.23 -30.75 9.29
C GLU A 81 -8.76 -30.96 7.84
N ILE A 82 -9.41 -31.85 7.09
CA ILE A 82 -9.04 -32.18 5.71
C ILE A 82 -9.23 -30.99 4.75
N PRO A 83 -10.45 -30.40 4.60
CA PRO A 83 -10.61 -29.24 3.72
C PRO A 83 -9.82 -28.04 4.24
N PHE A 84 -9.67 -27.86 5.56
CA PHE A 84 -8.93 -26.73 6.09
C PHE A 84 -7.43 -26.82 5.83
N ALA A 85 -6.80 -27.99 6.01
CA ALA A 85 -5.37 -28.16 5.76
C ALA A 85 -5.04 -27.94 4.28
N TYR A 86 -5.91 -28.39 3.37
CA TYR A 86 -5.72 -28.14 1.95
C TYR A 86 -5.91 -26.66 1.58
N ALA A 87 -6.97 -26.05 2.11
CA ALA A 87 -7.24 -24.63 1.95
C ALA A 87 -6.09 -23.74 2.46
N GLU A 88 -5.50 -24.07 3.61
CA GLU A 88 -4.37 -23.35 4.20
C GLU A 88 -3.15 -23.34 3.28
N GLU A 89 -2.78 -24.50 2.71
CA GLU A 89 -1.64 -24.53 1.81
C GLU A 89 -1.95 -23.77 0.51
N LEU A 90 -3.11 -23.99 -0.12
CA LEU A 90 -3.52 -23.25 -1.32
C LEU A 90 -3.51 -21.73 -1.07
N TYR A 91 -4.00 -21.29 0.08
CA TYR A 91 -4.03 -19.89 0.48
C TYR A 91 -2.62 -19.31 0.68
N SER A 92 -1.69 -20.09 1.24
CA SER A 92 -0.31 -19.65 1.47
C SER A 92 0.47 -19.39 0.18
N HIS A 93 0.06 -20.04 -0.93
CA HIS A 93 0.54 -19.77 -2.29
C HIS A 93 -0.37 -18.82 -3.06
N GLU A 94 -1.33 -18.19 -2.38
CA GLU A 94 -2.29 -17.24 -2.93
C GLU A 94 -3.06 -17.79 -4.15
N LEU A 95 -3.44 -19.07 -4.10
CA LEU A 95 -4.12 -19.74 -5.21
C LEU A 95 -5.65 -19.55 -5.14
N PRO A 96 -6.31 -19.21 -6.26
CA PRO A 96 -7.77 -19.03 -6.36
C PRO A 96 -8.60 -20.21 -5.79
N ALA A 97 -8.08 -21.43 -5.90
CA ALA A 97 -8.76 -22.64 -5.45
C ALA A 97 -8.97 -22.69 -3.93
N ALA A 98 -8.21 -21.92 -3.13
CA ALA A 98 -8.33 -21.90 -1.68
C ALA A 98 -9.76 -21.58 -1.21
N LYS A 99 -10.45 -20.67 -1.90
CA LYS A 99 -11.80 -20.22 -1.54
C LYS A 99 -12.81 -21.36 -1.44
N GLU A 100 -12.78 -22.30 -2.39
CA GLU A 100 -13.70 -23.44 -2.39
C GLU A 100 -13.58 -24.27 -1.10
N TYR A 101 -12.34 -24.57 -0.71
CA TYR A 101 -12.07 -25.40 0.47
C TYR A 101 -12.26 -24.65 1.78
N LEU A 102 -11.96 -23.34 1.81
CA LEU A 102 -12.30 -22.48 2.96
C LEU A 102 -13.81 -22.43 3.20
N LEU A 103 -14.63 -22.32 2.14
CA LEU A 103 -16.08 -22.36 2.25
C LEU A 103 -16.58 -23.71 2.78
N LYS A 104 -15.97 -24.82 2.36
CA LYS A 104 -16.24 -26.16 2.95
C LYS A 104 -15.88 -26.20 4.43
N THR A 105 -14.74 -25.63 4.83
CA THR A 105 -14.30 -25.56 6.23
C THR A 105 -15.33 -24.84 7.09
N VAL A 106 -15.73 -23.62 6.73
CA VAL A 106 -16.67 -22.81 7.55
C VAL A 106 -18.11 -23.33 7.51
N ALA A 107 -18.48 -24.12 6.50
CA ALA A 107 -19.75 -24.83 6.48
C ALA A 107 -19.79 -25.97 7.50
N LEU A 108 -18.65 -26.61 7.77
CA LEU A 108 -18.51 -27.67 8.79
C LEU A 108 -18.26 -27.10 10.19
N ASP A 109 -17.47 -26.03 10.28
CA ASP A 109 -17.14 -25.34 11.52
C ASP A 109 -17.28 -23.81 11.36
N PRO A 110 -18.50 -23.27 11.58
CA PRO A 110 -18.73 -21.84 11.52
C PRO A 110 -17.97 -21.03 12.58
N LYS A 111 -17.41 -21.69 13.61
CA LYS A 111 -16.58 -21.05 14.65
C LYS A 111 -15.10 -20.97 14.27
N ASN A 112 -14.71 -21.43 13.08
CA ASN A 112 -13.35 -21.32 12.60
C ASN A 112 -13.04 -19.88 12.16
N GLY A 113 -12.68 -19.02 13.12
CA GLY A 113 -12.35 -17.61 12.88
C GLY A 113 -11.21 -17.42 11.88
N LYS A 114 -10.22 -18.32 11.88
CA LYS A 114 -9.08 -18.28 10.95
C LYS A 114 -9.52 -18.51 9.50
N ALA A 115 -10.41 -19.46 9.25
CA ALA A 115 -10.94 -19.69 7.91
C ALA A 115 -11.78 -18.50 7.40
N TRP A 116 -12.58 -17.87 8.28
CA TRP A 116 -13.28 -16.63 7.94
C TRP A 116 -12.32 -15.47 7.63
N GLN A 117 -11.24 -15.32 8.40
CA GLN A 117 -10.21 -14.32 8.13
C GLN A 117 -9.53 -14.56 6.77
N MET A 118 -9.21 -15.81 6.43
CA MET A 118 -8.64 -16.16 5.13
C MET A 118 -9.60 -15.88 3.97
N LEU A 119 -10.90 -16.14 4.16
CA LEU A 119 -11.95 -15.79 3.18
C LEU A 119 -12.08 -14.29 2.97
N TRP A 120 -11.92 -13.48 4.02
CA TRP A 120 -11.88 -12.02 3.88
C TRP A 120 -10.72 -11.58 2.99
N ILE A 121 -9.49 -12.03 3.28
CA ILE A 121 -8.32 -11.61 2.51
C ILE A 121 -8.42 -12.09 1.05
N ASP A 122 -8.92 -13.31 0.83
CA ASP A 122 -9.20 -13.79 -0.53
C ASP A 122 -10.22 -12.88 -1.24
N ALA A 123 -11.36 -12.58 -0.60
CA ALA A 123 -12.38 -11.69 -1.18
C ALA A 123 -11.80 -10.34 -1.62
N GLU A 124 -10.91 -9.75 -0.83
CA GLU A 124 -10.24 -8.50 -1.20
C GLU A 124 -9.33 -8.63 -2.44
N ARG A 125 -8.66 -9.77 -2.64
CA ARG A 125 -7.88 -10.04 -3.87
C ARG A 125 -8.78 -10.12 -5.10
N TRP A 126 -10.04 -10.53 -4.94
CA TRP A 126 -11.05 -10.51 -6.00
C TRP A 126 -11.72 -9.15 -6.21
N GLY A 127 -11.42 -8.15 -5.37
CA GLY A 127 -12.11 -6.86 -5.36
C GLY A 127 -13.47 -6.89 -4.66
N ASP A 128 -13.83 -7.99 -3.99
CA ASP A 128 -15.09 -8.16 -3.25
C ASP A 128 -14.96 -7.57 -1.83
N PHE A 129 -14.87 -6.24 -1.72
CA PHE A 129 -14.70 -5.58 -0.42
C PHE A 129 -15.94 -5.74 0.48
N ALA A 130 -17.14 -5.79 -0.11
CA ALA A 130 -18.38 -5.96 0.65
C ALA A 130 -18.52 -7.39 1.21
N GLY A 131 -18.28 -8.42 0.40
CA GLY A 131 -18.25 -9.81 0.85
C GLY A 131 -17.10 -10.05 1.84
N GLY A 132 -15.94 -9.43 1.61
CA GLY A 132 -14.83 -9.44 2.56
C GLY A 132 -15.21 -8.91 3.94
N ARG A 133 -15.97 -7.81 4.01
CA ARG A 133 -16.51 -7.29 5.28
C ARG A 133 -17.46 -8.25 5.99
N GLU A 134 -18.29 -8.96 5.25
CA GLU A 134 -19.17 -9.97 5.82
C GLU A 134 -18.38 -11.16 6.39
N TYR A 135 -17.29 -11.58 5.73
CA TYR A 135 -16.40 -12.59 6.29
C TYR A 135 -15.66 -12.09 7.56
N LEU A 136 -15.22 -10.84 7.60
CA LEU A 136 -14.65 -10.24 8.82
C LEU A 136 -15.63 -10.20 9.98
N LYS A 137 -16.90 -9.86 9.70
CA LYS A 137 -17.96 -9.90 10.69
C LYS A 137 -18.10 -11.31 11.28
N LYS A 138 -18.18 -12.33 10.42
CA LYS A 138 -18.24 -13.73 10.85
C LYS A 138 -17.00 -14.18 11.62
N ALA A 139 -15.79 -13.73 11.22
CA ALA A 139 -14.57 -13.99 11.98
C ALA A 139 -14.63 -13.39 13.39
N THR A 140 -15.16 -12.16 13.52
CA THR A 140 -15.32 -11.46 14.80
C THR A 140 -16.37 -12.13 15.69
N GLU A 141 -17.46 -12.64 15.11
CA GLU A 141 -18.50 -13.38 15.82
C GLU A 141 -18.03 -14.78 16.26
N ALA A 142 -17.22 -15.44 15.42
CA ALA A 142 -16.63 -16.76 15.68
C ALA A 142 -15.58 -16.71 16.80
N ASP A 143 -14.80 -15.63 16.87
CA ASP A 143 -13.81 -15.39 17.92
C ASP A 143 -13.90 -13.95 18.46
N PRO A 144 -14.80 -13.68 19.41
CA PRO A 144 -14.99 -12.35 20.00
C PRO A 144 -13.81 -11.87 20.85
N THR A 145 -12.89 -12.77 21.19
CA THR A 145 -11.71 -12.50 22.02
C THR A 145 -10.51 -12.06 21.21
N SER A 146 -10.56 -12.20 19.88
CA SER A 146 -9.50 -11.76 18.98
C SER A 146 -9.51 -10.23 18.81
N PRO A 147 -8.47 -9.52 19.29
CA PRO A 147 -8.32 -8.11 19.00
C PRO A 147 -8.05 -7.84 17.51
N ASP A 148 -7.46 -8.80 16.79
CA ASP A 148 -7.20 -8.70 15.36
C ASP A 148 -8.50 -8.65 14.54
N HIS A 149 -9.43 -9.57 14.80
CA HIS A 149 -10.71 -9.60 14.08
C HIS A 149 -11.51 -8.32 14.34
N ALA A 150 -11.59 -7.90 15.60
CA ALA A 150 -12.29 -6.68 15.96
C ALA A 150 -11.67 -5.43 15.30
N PHE A 151 -10.34 -5.33 15.29
CA PHE A 151 -9.62 -4.22 14.66
C PHE A 151 -9.84 -4.16 13.14
N TYR A 152 -9.70 -5.29 12.43
CA TYR A 152 -9.86 -5.29 10.97
C TYR A 152 -11.33 -5.10 10.56
N TYR A 153 -12.28 -5.65 11.32
CA TYR A 153 -13.70 -5.36 11.11
C TYR A 153 -14.00 -3.86 11.29
N ALA A 154 -13.49 -3.23 12.35
CA ALA A 154 -13.60 -1.78 12.54
C ALA A 154 -12.97 -0.99 11.38
N SER A 155 -11.77 -1.36 10.96
CA SER A 155 -11.02 -0.72 9.87
C SER A 155 -11.75 -0.80 8.54
N SER A 156 -12.50 -1.88 8.29
CA SER A 156 -13.20 -2.09 7.03
C SER A 156 -14.32 -1.07 6.74
N PHE A 157 -14.77 -0.32 7.75
CA PHE A 157 -15.79 0.73 7.59
C PHE A 157 -15.21 2.11 7.23
N GLU A 158 -13.89 2.28 7.22
CA GLU A 158 -13.21 3.57 7.03
C GLU A 158 -13.79 4.42 5.88
N HIS A 159 -13.91 3.83 4.69
CA HIS A 159 -14.41 4.52 3.49
C HIS A 159 -15.89 4.19 3.17
N VAL A 160 -16.62 3.67 4.15
CA VAL A 160 -17.99 3.15 3.97
C VAL A 160 -18.96 3.83 4.95
N ASP A 161 -18.59 3.89 6.21
CA ASP A 161 -19.37 4.44 7.31
C ASP A 161 -18.40 4.97 8.36
N SER A 162 -18.05 6.25 8.25
CA SER A 162 -17.07 6.91 9.11
C SER A 162 -17.51 6.96 10.57
N VAL A 163 -18.83 7.06 10.83
CA VAL A 163 -19.39 7.08 12.19
C VAL A 163 -19.20 5.71 12.84
N LYS A 164 -19.56 4.64 12.15
CA LYS A 164 -19.38 3.27 12.64
C LYS A 164 -17.91 2.91 12.77
N HIS A 165 -17.06 3.31 11.81
CA HIS A 165 -15.62 3.17 11.91
C HIS A 165 -15.08 3.80 13.20
N HIS A 166 -15.43 5.07 13.45
CA HIS A 166 -14.99 5.81 14.62
C HIS A 166 -15.43 5.13 15.93
N GLN A 167 -16.71 4.76 16.02
CA GLN A 167 -17.27 4.07 17.19
C GLN A 167 -16.57 2.73 17.46
N LEU A 168 -16.38 1.91 16.42
CA LEU A 168 -15.74 0.60 16.56
C LEU A 168 -14.26 0.73 16.95
N MET A 169 -13.52 1.67 16.34
CA MET A 169 -12.11 1.90 16.66
C MET A 169 -11.92 2.34 18.12
N LEU A 170 -12.77 3.21 18.65
CA LEU A 170 -12.75 3.59 20.07
C LEU A 170 -13.10 2.44 21.02
N SER A 171 -13.88 1.46 20.56
CA SER A 171 -14.23 0.29 21.38
C SER A 171 -13.08 -0.70 21.58
N ILE A 172 -12.12 -0.76 20.65
CA ILE A 172 -11.00 -1.72 20.69
C ILE A 172 -10.15 -1.58 21.97
N PRO A 173 -9.63 -0.39 22.34
CA PRO A 173 -8.82 -0.25 23.56
C PRO A 173 -9.60 -0.51 24.86
N GLU A 174 -10.93 -0.42 24.85
CA GLU A 174 -11.76 -0.77 26.02
C GLU A 174 -12.00 -2.28 26.10
N ARG A 175 -12.24 -2.93 24.97
CA ARG A 175 -12.46 -4.39 24.89
C ARG A 175 -11.17 -5.19 25.08
N PHE A 176 -10.05 -4.64 24.62
CA PHE A 176 -8.75 -5.30 24.58
C PHE A 176 -7.65 -4.41 25.20
N PRO A 177 -7.76 -4.08 26.50
CA PRO A 177 -6.83 -3.17 27.15
C PRO A 177 -5.41 -3.73 27.12
N GLY A 178 -4.42 -2.85 26.95
CA GLY A 178 -3.00 -3.22 26.93
C GLY A 178 -2.52 -3.94 25.66
N THR A 179 -3.39 -4.23 24.69
CA THR A 179 -2.98 -4.85 23.42
C THR A 179 -2.41 -3.81 22.42
N GLU A 180 -1.46 -4.23 21.59
CA GLU A 180 -0.95 -3.39 20.48
C GLU A 180 -2.07 -2.99 19.50
N ARG A 181 -3.13 -3.79 19.37
CA ARG A 181 -4.29 -3.44 18.53
C ARG A 181 -5.13 -2.31 19.09
N GLY A 182 -5.24 -2.21 20.42
CA GLY A 182 -5.87 -1.04 21.04
C GLY A 182 -5.07 0.24 20.79
N ALA A 183 -3.73 0.18 20.88
CA ALA A 183 -2.86 1.30 20.53
C ALA A 183 -2.96 1.65 19.02
N GLN A 184 -2.94 0.64 18.16
CA GLN A 184 -3.07 0.80 16.71
C GLN A 184 -4.42 1.41 16.30
N ALA A 185 -5.52 1.02 16.96
CA ALA A 185 -6.83 1.59 16.71
C ALA A 185 -6.85 3.09 16.96
N LEU A 186 -6.30 3.54 18.09
CA LEU A 186 -6.20 4.97 18.41
C LEU A 186 -5.24 5.71 17.48
N TYR A 187 -4.12 5.08 17.08
CA TYR A 187 -3.19 5.64 16.10
C TYR A 187 -3.89 5.99 14.78
N TRP A 188 -4.54 5.01 14.15
CA TRP A 188 -5.19 5.22 12.85
C TRP A 188 -6.39 6.14 12.96
N LEU A 189 -7.16 6.04 14.05
CA LEU A 189 -8.29 6.93 14.28
C LEU A 189 -7.84 8.40 14.39
N ALA A 190 -6.81 8.69 15.18
CA ALA A 190 -6.27 10.04 15.29
C ALA A 190 -5.67 10.52 13.96
N HIS A 191 -4.91 9.66 13.27
CA HIS A 191 -4.30 9.99 12.00
C HIS A 191 -5.33 10.45 10.96
N ARG A 192 -6.45 9.72 10.83
CA ARG A 192 -7.47 9.94 9.79
C ARG A 192 -8.55 10.96 10.14
N THR A 193 -8.72 11.26 11.43
CA THR A 193 -9.67 12.26 11.87
C THR A 193 -9.28 13.63 11.32
N LYS A 194 -10.17 14.31 10.59
CA LYS A 194 -9.91 15.66 10.08
C LYS A 194 -10.23 16.77 11.08
N ASP A 195 -11.16 16.53 12.01
CA ASP A 195 -11.49 17.50 13.07
C ASP A 195 -10.31 17.69 14.05
N PRO A 196 -9.73 18.90 14.16
CA PRO A 196 -8.56 19.16 15.03
C PRO A 196 -8.78 18.79 16.50
N ALA A 197 -9.96 19.09 17.05
CA ALA A 197 -10.24 18.85 18.47
C ALA A 197 -10.31 17.34 18.78
N THR A 198 -10.99 16.59 17.92
CA THR A 198 -11.08 15.13 18.01
C THR A 198 -9.72 14.48 17.76
N LYS A 199 -8.94 14.96 16.79
CA LYS A 199 -7.57 14.45 16.53
C LYS A 199 -6.69 14.59 17.78
N ILE A 200 -6.70 15.77 18.42
CA ILE A 200 -5.96 16.01 19.67
C ILE A 200 -6.44 15.06 20.78
N SER A 201 -7.76 14.94 20.97
CA SER A 201 -8.31 14.11 22.06
C SER A 201 -7.95 12.64 21.91
N VAL A 202 -7.96 12.10 20.69
CA VAL A 202 -7.58 10.70 20.42
C VAL A 202 -6.08 10.48 20.61
N TYR A 203 -5.22 11.43 20.20
CA TYR A 203 -3.77 11.32 20.47
C TYR A 203 -3.46 11.33 21.97
N GLU A 204 -4.08 12.24 22.74
CA GLU A 204 -3.91 12.25 24.20
C GLU A 204 -4.47 10.98 24.85
N LEU A 205 -5.58 10.44 24.34
CA LEU A 205 -6.11 9.15 24.79
C LEU A 205 -5.12 8.02 24.54
N ALA A 206 -4.48 7.96 23.37
CA ALA A 206 -3.45 6.99 23.05
C ALA A 206 -2.26 7.10 24.01
N ARG A 207 -1.76 8.33 24.23
CA ARG A 207 -0.66 8.64 25.16
C ARG A 207 -0.97 8.22 26.59
N LYS A 208 -2.22 8.42 27.02
CA LYS A 208 -2.68 8.09 28.38
C LYS A 208 -2.85 6.58 28.59
N LYS A 209 -3.39 5.86 27.60
CA LYS A 209 -3.70 4.43 27.75
C LYS A 209 -2.51 3.51 27.48
N TYR A 210 -1.58 3.94 26.64
CA TYR A 210 -0.49 3.10 26.16
C TYR A 210 0.84 3.82 26.30
N ASP A 211 1.82 3.17 26.92
CA ASP A 211 3.16 3.72 27.13
C ASP A 211 3.92 3.83 25.79
N PRO A 212 4.31 5.04 25.34
CA PRO A 212 5.03 5.22 24.09
C PRO A 212 6.41 4.54 24.04
N SER A 213 7.00 4.18 25.19
CA SER A 213 8.26 3.42 25.23
C SER A 213 8.07 1.93 24.95
N LYS A 214 6.84 1.41 25.10
CA LYS A 214 6.51 -0.01 24.99
C LYS A 214 5.68 -0.35 23.74
N SER A 215 4.86 0.59 23.28
CA SER A 215 4.02 0.40 22.10
C SER A 215 4.58 1.13 20.87
N SER A 216 4.82 0.37 19.80
CA SER A 216 5.28 0.94 18.53
C SER A 216 4.25 1.86 17.90
N TRP A 217 2.96 1.50 18.03
CA TRP A 217 1.85 2.30 17.54
C TRP A 217 1.70 3.61 18.30
N THR A 218 1.84 3.60 19.63
CA THR A 218 1.78 4.85 20.40
C THR A 218 3.01 5.72 20.15
N ALA A 219 4.21 5.13 20.00
CA ALA A 219 5.39 5.89 19.60
C ALA A 219 5.19 6.61 18.25
N GLY A 220 4.59 5.90 17.28
CA GLY A 220 4.16 6.49 16.01
C GLY A 220 3.10 7.58 16.20
N ALA A 221 2.12 7.35 17.08
CA ALA A 221 1.04 8.30 17.35
C ALA A 221 1.60 9.62 17.89
N MET A 222 2.58 9.55 18.79
CA MET A 222 3.23 10.73 19.35
C MET A 222 4.03 11.49 18.30
N SER A 223 4.67 10.78 17.36
CA SER A 223 5.37 11.43 16.24
C SER A 223 4.39 12.20 15.34
N ASN A 224 3.26 11.57 14.96
CA ASN A 224 2.23 12.24 14.16
C ASN A 224 1.55 13.39 14.93
N TYR A 225 1.36 13.23 16.23
CA TYR A 225 0.81 14.27 17.08
C TYR A 225 1.75 15.48 17.18
N TYR A 226 3.05 15.23 17.35
CA TYR A 226 4.06 16.30 17.28
C TYR A 226 4.01 17.02 15.94
N ASP A 227 3.94 16.31 14.82
CA ASP A 227 3.87 16.94 13.50
C ASP A 227 2.61 17.80 13.33
N PHE A 228 1.46 17.29 13.77
CA PHE A 228 0.23 18.06 13.80
C PHE A 228 0.36 19.31 14.68
N LEU A 229 0.91 19.18 15.88
CA LEU A 229 1.14 20.31 16.79
C LEU A 229 2.18 21.29 16.23
N LEU A 230 3.20 20.83 15.51
CA LEU A 230 4.25 21.72 15.00
C LEU A 230 3.67 22.73 14.00
N VAL A 231 2.69 22.29 13.21
CA VAL A 231 1.97 23.16 12.27
C VAL A 231 1.00 24.09 13.01
N ASN A 232 0.30 23.60 14.02
CA ASN A 232 -0.86 24.29 14.61
C ASN A 232 -0.57 25.04 15.93
N ASN A 233 0.44 24.61 16.68
CA ASN A 233 0.83 25.12 18.00
C ASN A 233 2.25 24.65 18.40
N ILE A 234 3.27 25.39 17.98
CA ILE A 234 4.69 25.03 18.19
C ILE A 234 5.03 24.91 19.70
N ALA A 235 4.41 25.72 20.56
CA ALA A 235 4.63 25.64 22.01
C ALA A 235 4.17 24.30 22.58
N LYS A 236 3.00 23.80 22.15
CA LYS A 236 2.54 22.45 22.53
C LYS A 236 3.41 21.36 21.91
N ALA A 237 3.87 21.52 20.67
CA ALA A 237 4.79 20.57 20.05
C ALA A 237 6.11 20.46 20.86
N LYS A 238 6.64 21.60 21.32
CA LYS A 238 7.80 21.65 22.21
C LYS A 238 7.50 20.94 23.53
N SER A 239 6.37 21.22 24.18
CA SER A 239 5.99 20.57 25.44
C SER A 239 5.89 19.05 25.29
N LEU A 240 5.28 18.57 24.20
CA LEU A 240 5.22 17.14 23.91
C LEU A 240 6.64 16.56 23.73
N ALA A 241 7.52 17.26 23.00
CA ALA A 241 8.90 16.80 22.84
C ALA A 241 9.67 16.77 24.17
N ASP A 242 9.48 17.79 25.04
CA ASP A 242 10.06 17.83 26.38
C ASP A 242 9.58 16.67 27.26
N ASP A 243 8.32 16.26 27.15
CA ASP A 243 7.78 15.11 27.87
C ASP A 243 8.38 13.80 27.35
N MET A 244 8.45 13.65 26.03
CA MET A 244 8.95 12.43 25.39
C MET A 244 10.44 12.20 25.67
N VAL A 245 11.28 13.25 25.71
CA VAL A 245 12.71 13.08 26.03
C VAL A 245 12.97 12.68 27.49
N LYS A 246 11.97 12.81 28.38
CA LYS A 246 12.06 12.36 29.78
C LYS A 246 11.66 10.90 29.98
N LEU A 247 11.09 10.25 28.96
CA LEU A 247 10.69 8.86 29.06
C LEU A 247 11.92 7.95 29.05
N ASP A 248 12.05 7.15 30.10
CA ASP A 248 13.07 6.11 30.17
C ASP A 248 12.87 5.08 29.04
N SER A 249 13.98 4.57 28.50
CA SER A 249 13.97 3.50 27.48
C SER A 249 13.21 3.82 26.19
N LEU A 250 12.96 5.09 25.86
CA LEU A 250 12.36 5.46 24.58
C LEU A 250 13.30 5.10 23.41
N ARG A 251 12.81 4.26 22.50
CA ARG A 251 13.61 3.73 21.37
C ARG A 251 14.19 4.82 20.45
N ASP A 252 13.46 5.92 20.22
CA ASP A 252 13.87 7.03 19.34
C ASP A 252 14.21 8.31 20.11
N ILE A 253 14.98 8.20 21.21
CA ILE A 253 15.34 9.37 22.02
C ILE A 253 16.05 10.48 21.21
N LYS A 254 16.91 10.11 20.26
CA LYS A 254 17.63 11.06 19.40
C LYS A 254 16.69 11.81 18.47
N GLY A 255 15.71 11.14 17.87
CA GLY A 255 14.68 11.79 17.06
C GLY A 255 13.84 12.76 17.87
N TRP A 256 13.52 12.43 19.12
CA TRP A 256 12.79 13.34 20.02
C TRP A 256 13.63 14.54 20.49
N GLN A 257 14.92 14.36 20.73
CA GLN A 257 15.84 15.49 20.97
C GLN A 257 15.92 16.43 19.76
N GLN A 258 15.93 15.89 18.54
CA GLN A 258 15.88 16.71 17.32
C GLN A 258 14.54 17.47 17.21
N ARG A 259 13.40 16.81 17.48
CA ARG A 259 12.07 17.46 17.55
C ARG A 259 12.04 18.61 18.56
N GLN A 260 12.64 18.42 19.73
CA GLN A 260 12.75 19.45 20.75
C GLN A 260 13.57 20.65 20.23
N GLN A 261 14.75 20.40 19.64
CA GLN A 261 15.60 21.45 19.06
C GLN A 261 14.91 22.23 17.94
N ILE A 262 14.18 21.54 17.06
CA ILE A 262 13.40 22.16 15.98
C ILE A 262 12.33 23.10 16.54
N ALA A 263 11.55 22.64 17.53
CA ALA A 263 10.50 23.45 18.13
C ALA A 263 11.07 24.68 18.86
N VAL A 264 12.22 24.53 19.54
CA VAL A 264 12.95 25.65 20.16
C VAL A 264 13.44 26.66 19.11
N ALA A 265 14.10 26.20 18.05
CA ALA A 265 14.61 27.08 17.00
C ALA A 265 13.49 27.88 16.31
N LEU A 266 12.31 27.25 16.12
CA LEU A 266 11.14 27.91 15.58
C LEU A 266 10.58 29.00 16.51
N LEU A 267 10.46 28.72 17.82
CA LEU A 267 10.00 29.71 18.80
C LEU A 267 10.98 30.88 18.95
N ASP A 268 12.27 30.58 19.04
CA ASP A 268 13.32 31.60 19.11
C ASP A 268 13.33 32.48 17.85
N GLY A 269 13.19 31.86 16.67
CA GLY A 269 13.08 32.58 15.39
C GLY A 269 11.83 33.48 15.32
N GLN A 270 10.69 33.02 15.87
CA GLN A 270 9.48 33.84 15.99
C GLN A 270 9.69 35.03 16.93
N ALA A 271 10.31 34.82 18.08
CA ALA A 271 10.59 35.88 19.05
C ALA A 271 11.55 36.94 18.48
N LEU A 272 12.64 36.51 17.83
CA LEU A 272 13.57 37.42 17.14
C LEU A 272 12.88 38.22 16.05
N SER A 273 12.08 37.55 15.21
CA SER A 273 11.31 38.21 14.15
C SER A 273 10.30 39.24 14.68
N ALA A 274 9.68 38.99 15.84
CA ALA A 274 8.76 39.92 16.48
C ALA A 274 9.45 41.23 16.92
N THR A 275 10.77 41.21 17.12
CA THR A 275 11.58 42.38 17.47
C THR A 275 12.33 42.98 16.28
N GLY A 276 12.01 42.56 15.04
CA GLY A 276 12.66 43.06 13.81
C GLY A 276 14.03 42.46 13.51
N LYS A 277 14.51 41.49 14.32
CA LYS A 277 15.82 40.85 14.17
C LYS A 277 15.80 39.68 13.18
N TYR A 278 15.46 39.95 11.93
CA TYR A 278 15.20 38.90 10.93
C TYR A 278 16.44 38.10 10.51
N ALA A 279 17.62 38.76 10.45
CA ALA A 279 18.88 38.08 10.15
C ALA A 279 19.26 37.08 11.27
N GLU A 280 19.18 37.50 12.53
CA GLU A 280 19.39 36.62 13.70
C GLU A 280 18.36 35.47 13.73
N ALA A 281 17.10 35.76 13.39
CA ALA A 281 16.07 34.72 13.29
C ALA A 281 16.41 33.67 12.22
N LEU A 282 16.88 34.09 11.05
CA LEU A 282 17.31 33.18 9.99
C LEU A 282 18.52 32.33 10.41
N GLU A 283 19.53 32.94 11.03
CA GLU A 283 20.68 32.24 11.59
C GLU A 283 20.23 31.16 12.59
N LYS A 284 19.32 31.52 13.50
CA LYS A 284 18.77 30.58 14.48
C LYS A 284 18.05 29.41 13.81
N LEU A 285 17.19 29.66 12.84
CA LEU A 285 16.49 28.61 12.10
C LEU A 285 17.44 27.70 11.31
N ASN A 286 18.58 28.23 10.85
CA ASN A 286 19.60 27.47 10.12
C ASN A 286 20.43 26.52 11.00
N THR A 287 20.34 26.64 12.32
CA THR A 287 20.99 25.70 13.25
C THR A 287 20.37 24.31 13.25
N VAL A 288 19.14 24.16 12.71
CA VAL A 288 18.42 22.89 12.68
C VAL A 288 18.10 22.44 11.25
N ALA A 289 18.22 21.14 11.03
CA ALA A 289 17.80 20.46 9.82
C ALA A 289 16.40 19.84 10.01
N PRO A 290 15.54 19.86 8.97
CA PRO A 290 14.25 19.20 9.04
C PRO A 290 14.39 17.69 9.14
N MET A 291 13.38 17.04 9.72
CA MET A 291 13.32 15.59 9.81
C MET A 291 12.75 14.98 8.52
N ARG A 292 13.18 13.75 8.21
CA ARG A 292 12.58 12.96 7.13
C ARG A 292 11.16 12.54 7.53
N TYR A 293 10.23 12.56 6.58
CA TYR A 293 8.82 12.17 6.78
C TYR A 293 8.15 12.92 7.95
N SER A 294 8.36 14.23 8.02
CA SER A 294 7.84 15.10 9.08
C SER A 294 7.41 16.44 8.50
N SER A 295 6.40 17.04 9.15
CA SER A 295 5.91 18.40 8.88
C SER A 295 7.02 19.46 9.04
N SER A 296 8.06 19.17 9.83
CA SER A 296 9.19 20.07 10.07
C SER A 296 9.87 20.53 8.78
N LYS A 297 9.87 19.72 7.71
CA LYS A 297 10.40 20.11 6.39
C LYS A 297 9.71 21.37 5.85
N VAL A 298 8.38 21.37 5.83
CA VAL A 298 7.59 22.48 5.30
C VAL A 298 7.55 23.64 6.30
N VAL A 299 7.38 23.36 7.59
CA VAL A 299 7.33 24.40 8.63
C VAL A 299 8.64 25.19 8.69
N LEU A 300 9.80 24.53 8.68
CA LEU A 300 11.10 25.20 8.66
C LEU A 300 11.35 25.93 7.34
N LEU A 301 10.95 25.35 6.19
CA LEU A 301 11.08 26.00 4.89
C LEU A 301 10.34 27.34 4.87
N LYS A 302 9.05 27.36 5.25
CA LYS A 302 8.22 28.57 5.29
C LYS A 302 8.79 29.59 6.29
N ALA A 303 9.21 29.15 7.48
CA ALA A 303 9.82 30.02 8.49
C ALA A 303 11.13 30.67 7.99
N LYS A 304 12.01 29.89 7.36
CA LYS A 304 13.29 30.38 6.80
C LYS A 304 13.05 31.34 5.63
N ALA A 305 12.15 31.01 4.72
CA ALA A 305 11.80 31.88 3.59
C ALA A 305 11.26 33.23 4.09
N LYS A 306 10.36 33.21 5.07
CA LYS A 306 9.84 34.43 5.69
C LYS A 306 10.93 35.27 6.35
N ALA A 307 11.80 34.66 7.16
CA ALA A 307 12.90 35.37 7.81
C ALA A 307 13.89 35.96 6.79
N ALA A 308 14.24 35.21 5.75
CA ALA A 308 15.12 35.67 4.68
C ALA A 308 14.52 36.85 3.91
N ALA A 309 13.25 36.78 3.54
CA ALA A 309 12.57 37.87 2.85
C ALA A 309 12.50 39.14 3.71
N SER A 310 12.16 38.99 5.00
CA SER A 310 12.12 40.12 5.95
C SER A 310 13.51 40.71 6.23
N ALA A 311 14.57 39.92 6.10
CA ALA A 311 15.96 40.40 6.15
C ALA A 311 16.44 41.04 4.82
N GLY A 312 15.54 41.25 3.84
CA GLY A 312 15.85 41.87 2.55
C GLY A 312 16.24 40.90 1.45
N ASN A 313 16.34 39.60 1.72
CA ASN A 313 16.71 38.57 0.73
C ASN A 313 15.47 37.84 0.17
N ARG A 314 14.62 38.59 -0.53
CA ARG A 314 13.39 38.05 -1.16
C ARG A 314 13.68 36.98 -2.21
N LYS A 315 14.79 37.11 -2.94
CA LYS A 315 15.18 36.14 -3.96
C LYS A 315 15.47 34.78 -3.35
N ALA A 316 16.26 34.70 -2.27
CA ALA A 316 16.55 33.42 -1.62
C ALA A 316 15.29 32.76 -1.05
N ALA A 317 14.37 33.56 -0.50
CA ALA A 317 13.06 33.06 -0.05
C ALA A 317 12.29 32.40 -1.20
N TYR A 318 12.13 33.12 -2.32
CA TYR A 318 11.47 32.63 -3.52
C TYR A 318 12.13 31.37 -4.09
N ASP A 319 13.45 31.38 -4.30
CA ASP A 319 14.20 30.27 -4.90
C ASP A 319 14.05 28.98 -4.06
N SER A 320 14.07 29.10 -2.72
CA SER A 320 13.92 27.95 -1.82
C SER A 320 12.52 27.32 -1.89
N LEU A 321 11.47 28.14 -1.98
CA LEU A 321 10.09 27.69 -2.12
C LEU A 321 9.84 27.09 -3.50
N LEU A 322 10.38 27.71 -4.56
CA LEU A 322 10.32 27.22 -5.94
C LEU A 322 10.89 25.79 -6.04
N LEU A 323 12.05 25.55 -5.43
CA LEU A 323 12.68 24.23 -5.45
C LEU A 323 11.82 23.16 -4.76
N HIS A 324 11.11 23.54 -3.70
CA HIS A 324 10.17 22.64 -3.03
C HIS A 324 8.90 22.42 -3.86
N TYR A 325 8.25 23.49 -4.30
CA TYR A 325 7.01 23.45 -5.08
C TYR A 325 7.14 22.64 -6.36
N ALA A 326 8.28 22.75 -7.05
CA ALA A 326 8.56 21.99 -8.26
C ALA A 326 8.46 20.46 -8.05
N LYS A 327 8.72 19.98 -6.83
CA LYS A 327 8.69 18.55 -6.45
C LYS A 327 7.40 18.14 -5.74
N ASP A 328 6.83 19.04 -4.94
CA ASP A 328 5.75 18.75 -3.98
C ASP A 328 4.81 19.97 -3.91
N PRO A 329 3.99 20.21 -4.94
CA PRO A 329 3.19 21.42 -5.06
C PRO A 329 2.03 21.45 -4.06
N THR A 330 1.85 22.60 -3.43
CA THR A 330 0.69 22.89 -2.56
C THR A 330 0.26 24.35 -2.76
N ASP A 331 -1.04 24.62 -2.67
CA ASP A 331 -1.57 25.99 -2.83
C ASP A 331 -0.91 26.99 -1.86
N ASP A 332 -0.64 26.54 -0.63
CA ASP A 332 0.05 27.29 0.42
C ASP A 332 1.46 27.74 0.02
N ILE A 333 2.27 26.83 -0.52
CA ILE A 333 3.64 27.16 -0.94
C ILE A 333 3.61 28.06 -2.16
N TYR A 334 2.66 27.86 -3.08
CA TYR A 334 2.49 28.76 -4.21
C TYR A 334 2.14 30.19 -3.76
N ALA A 335 1.24 30.34 -2.78
CA ALA A 335 0.90 31.63 -2.21
C ALA A 335 2.10 32.34 -1.57
N ASP A 336 2.94 31.60 -0.83
CA ASP A 336 4.19 32.13 -0.28
C ASP A 336 5.18 32.52 -1.38
N MET A 337 5.31 31.73 -2.46
CA MET A 337 6.12 32.08 -3.62
C MET A 337 5.69 33.40 -4.22
N LYS A 338 4.38 33.59 -4.49
CA LYS A 338 3.83 34.85 -5.03
C LYS A 338 4.19 36.05 -4.16
N THR A 339 4.15 35.88 -2.85
CA THR A 339 4.50 36.93 -1.88
C THR A 339 5.93 37.45 -2.07
N TYR A 340 6.87 36.59 -2.50
CA TYR A 340 8.29 36.93 -2.63
C TYR A 340 8.77 37.13 -4.08
N ALA A 341 8.05 36.62 -5.06
CA ALA A 341 8.49 36.49 -6.44
C ALA A 341 8.81 37.82 -7.14
N GLY A 342 8.04 38.88 -6.84
CA GLY A 342 8.18 40.18 -7.52
C GLY A 342 7.91 40.12 -9.03
N LYS A 343 7.15 39.11 -9.47
CA LYS A 343 6.78 38.85 -10.87
C LYS A 343 5.34 38.29 -10.91
N ASP A 344 4.74 38.28 -12.09
CA ASP A 344 3.39 37.75 -12.28
C ASP A 344 3.32 36.21 -12.24
N ASP A 345 2.10 35.68 -12.20
CA ASP A 345 1.86 34.23 -12.12
C ASP A 345 2.42 33.48 -13.33
N ALA A 346 2.38 34.06 -14.53
CA ALA A 346 2.91 33.44 -15.74
C ALA A 346 4.43 33.23 -15.65
N ALA A 347 5.16 34.23 -15.15
CA ALA A 347 6.60 34.14 -14.93
C ALA A 347 6.96 33.15 -13.80
N ILE A 348 6.14 33.08 -12.74
CA ILE A 348 6.33 32.06 -11.68
C ILE A 348 6.16 30.65 -12.25
N GLN A 349 5.12 30.42 -13.04
CA GLN A 349 4.87 29.12 -13.68
C GLN A 349 5.97 28.74 -14.66
N ALA A 350 6.55 29.71 -15.38
CA ALA A 350 7.71 29.48 -16.24
C ALA A 350 8.93 29.01 -15.44
N ASP A 351 9.19 29.60 -14.27
CA ASP A 351 10.27 29.18 -13.38
C ASP A 351 10.03 27.77 -12.80
N VAL A 352 8.80 27.46 -12.38
CA VAL A 352 8.42 26.11 -11.92
C VAL A 352 8.70 25.08 -13.00
N TRP A 353 8.29 25.38 -14.24
CA TRP A 353 8.49 24.47 -15.36
C TRP A 353 9.97 24.29 -15.72
N LYS A 354 10.74 25.39 -15.75
CA LYS A 354 12.18 25.34 -15.93
C LYS A 354 12.86 24.46 -14.88
N GLN A 355 12.44 24.57 -13.62
CA GLN A 355 12.96 23.74 -12.54
C GLN A 355 12.61 22.26 -12.73
N ARG A 356 11.38 21.93 -13.12
CA ARG A 356 10.97 20.54 -13.40
C ARG A 356 11.71 19.94 -14.59
N GLN A 357 11.81 20.69 -15.69
CA GLN A 357 12.55 20.27 -16.89
C GLN A 357 14.03 20.00 -16.60
N SER A 358 14.66 20.76 -15.69
CA SER A 358 16.06 20.54 -15.32
C SER A 358 16.34 19.17 -14.70
N THR A 359 15.30 18.51 -14.17
CA THR A 359 15.38 17.18 -13.55
C THR A 359 14.59 16.11 -14.31
N ALA A 360 13.83 16.50 -15.33
CA ALA A 360 12.99 15.60 -16.11
C ALA A 360 13.84 14.57 -16.86
N GLN A 361 13.31 13.36 -17.00
CA GLN A 361 13.96 12.28 -17.73
C GLN A 361 12.99 11.75 -18.79
N PRO A 362 13.40 11.57 -20.06
CA PRO A 362 12.56 10.90 -21.04
C PRO A 362 12.15 9.52 -20.53
N ALA A 363 10.86 9.22 -20.55
CA ALA A 363 10.39 7.86 -20.32
C ALA A 363 10.76 7.00 -21.54
N THR A 364 11.44 5.89 -21.30
CA THR A 364 11.67 4.89 -22.35
C THR A 364 10.33 4.29 -22.74
N ALA A 365 10.04 4.24 -24.03
CA ALA A 365 8.79 3.71 -24.53
C ALA A 365 8.57 2.28 -24.00
N PHE A 366 7.46 2.06 -23.30
CA PHE A 366 6.99 0.72 -22.96
C PHE A 366 5.90 0.27 -23.92
N SER A 367 5.76 -1.04 -24.04
CA SER A 367 4.61 -1.71 -24.62
C SER A 367 4.37 -2.94 -23.77
N LEU A 368 3.21 -3.04 -23.12
CA LEU A 368 2.90 -4.07 -22.12
C LEU A 368 1.55 -4.74 -22.44
N GLU A 369 1.43 -6.03 -22.17
CA GLU A 369 0.18 -6.78 -22.39
C GLU A 369 -0.98 -6.21 -21.55
N ASN A 370 -2.15 -6.03 -22.17
CA ASN A 370 -3.35 -5.52 -21.53
C ASN A 370 -4.18 -6.69 -20.96
N TYR A 371 -4.63 -6.59 -19.71
CA TYR A 371 -5.47 -7.66 -19.11
C TYR A 371 -6.94 -7.61 -19.57
N LEU A 372 -7.45 -6.46 -20.03
CA LEU A 372 -8.86 -6.26 -20.37
C LEU A 372 -9.16 -6.40 -21.87
N THR A 373 -8.15 -6.28 -22.74
CA THR A 373 -8.31 -6.33 -24.20
C THR A 373 -7.26 -7.23 -24.84
N SER A 374 -7.56 -7.78 -26.02
CA SER A 374 -6.58 -8.49 -26.84
C SER A 374 -5.63 -7.47 -27.47
N GLY A 375 -4.57 -7.09 -26.77
CA GLY A 375 -3.64 -6.09 -27.27
C GLY A 375 -2.59 -5.66 -26.24
N ARG A 376 -1.85 -4.62 -26.60
CA ARG A 376 -0.83 -4.02 -25.75
C ARG A 376 -1.15 -2.55 -25.52
N THR A 377 -0.82 -2.06 -24.35
CA THR A 377 -0.83 -0.63 -24.05
C THR A 377 0.60 -0.14 -24.21
N SER A 378 0.82 0.86 -25.07
CA SER A 378 2.15 1.44 -25.27
C SER A 378 2.19 2.91 -24.91
N LEU A 379 3.34 3.37 -24.38
CA LEU A 379 3.53 4.78 -24.06
C LEU A 379 3.38 5.70 -25.30
N PRO A 380 3.88 5.34 -26.50
CA PRO A 380 3.65 6.12 -27.72
C PRO A 380 2.17 6.36 -28.03
N ASP A 381 1.28 5.39 -27.76
CA ASP A 381 -0.17 5.53 -27.97
C ASP A 381 -0.83 6.53 -27.00
N LEU A 382 -0.12 6.89 -25.92
CA LEU A 382 -0.58 7.83 -24.90
C LEU A 382 0.00 9.25 -25.09
N LYS A 383 0.77 9.48 -26.16
CA LYS A 383 1.35 10.80 -26.44
C LYS A 383 0.27 11.87 -26.53
N GLY A 384 0.55 13.04 -25.95
CA GLY A 384 -0.44 14.13 -25.83
C GLY A 384 -1.29 14.07 -24.56
N LYS A 385 -1.21 12.98 -23.77
CA LYS A 385 -1.85 12.86 -22.46
C LYS A 385 -0.82 12.95 -21.34
N VAL A 386 -1.25 13.41 -20.17
CA VAL A 386 -0.53 13.12 -18.94
C VAL A 386 -0.75 11.64 -18.61
N VAL A 387 0.29 10.94 -18.17
CA VAL A 387 0.20 9.51 -17.82
C VAL A 387 0.55 9.30 -16.35
N LEU A 388 -0.45 8.86 -15.57
CA LEU A 388 -0.25 8.36 -14.21
C LEU A 388 0.02 6.85 -14.29
N VAL A 389 1.20 6.43 -13.83
CA VAL A 389 1.58 5.02 -13.74
C VAL A 389 1.64 4.61 -12.28
N THR A 390 0.96 3.53 -11.92
CA THR A 390 1.08 2.89 -10.61
C THR A 390 1.53 1.44 -10.75
N TYR A 391 2.57 1.06 -10.02
CA TYR A 391 2.97 -0.34 -9.86
C TYR A 391 2.16 -0.98 -8.74
N TRP A 392 1.51 -2.10 -9.00
CA TRP A 392 0.56 -2.70 -8.07
C TRP A 392 0.47 -4.23 -8.22
N PHE A 393 -0.37 -4.85 -7.41
CA PHE A 393 -0.92 -6.20 -7.61
C PHE A 393 -2.20 -6.36 -6.75
N PRO A 394 -3.11 -7.30 -7.05
CA PRO A 394 -4.41 -7.42 -6.36
C PRO A 394 -4.32 -7.53 -4.83
N GLY A 395 -3.37 -8.32 -4.32
CA GLY A 395 -3.10 -8.48 -2.89
C GLY A 395 -2.36 -7.30 -2.23
N CYS A 396 -1.99 -6.25 -2.96
CA CYS A 396 -1.20 -5.14 -2.42
C CYS A 396 -2.05 -4.24 -1.51
N GLY A 397 -2.04 -4.52 -0.19
CA GLY A 397 -2.75 -3.71 0.81
C GLY A 397 -2.47 -2.19 0.70
N PRO A 398 -1.20 -1.75 0.68
CA PRO A 398 -0.89 -0.33 0.56
C PRO A 398 -1.35 0.30 -0.76
N CYS A 399 -1.37 -0.43 -1.88
CA CYS A 399 -1.87 0.06 -3.16
C CYS A 399 -3.39 0.29 -3.09
N ARG A 400 -4.13 -0.67 -2.51
CA ARG A 400 -5.58 -0.55 -2.30
C ARG A 400 -5.96 0.62 -1.38
N GLY A 401 -5.06 1.03 -0.49
CA GLY A 401 -5.20 2.27 0.27
C GLY A 401 -5.09 3.54 -0.58
N GLU A 402 -4.29 3.56 -1.64
CA GLU A 402 -4.14 4.74 -2.51
C GLU A 402 -5.24 4.85 -3.57
N PHE A 403 -5.76 3.72 -4.05
CA PHE A 403 -6.68 3.69 -5.18
C PHE A 403 -7.94 4.56 -5.01
N PRO A 404 -8.63 4.60 -3.84
CA PRO A 404 -9.74 5.53 -3.65
C PRO A 404 -9.35 7.00 -3.87
N HIS A 405 -8.18 7.39 -3.36
CA HIS A 405 -7.66 8.76 -3.50
C HIS A 405 -7.23 9.08 -4.93
N PHE A 406 -6.62 8.11 -5.62
CA PHE A 406 -6.37 8.25 -7.05
C PHE A 406 -7.66 8.40 -7.86
N GLU A 407 -8.69 7.59 -7.59
CA GLU A 407 -9.98 7.72 -8.26
C GLU A 407 -10.63 9.08 -8.04
N HIS A 408 -10.61 9.61 -6.80
CA HIS A 408 -11.15 10.93 -6.49
C HIS A 408 -10.51 12.03 -7.34
N VAL A 409 -9.21 11.93 -7.58
CA VAL A 409 -8.46 12.93 -8.37
C VAL A 409 -8.59 12.66 -9.88
N VAL A 410 -8.37 11.44 -10.34
CA VAL A 410 -8.40 11.05 -11.76
C VAL A 410 -9.76 11.36 -12.40
N ARG A 411 -10.86 11.19 -11.66
CA ARG A 411 -12.23 11.48 -12.15
C ARG A 411 -12.50 12.95 -12.46
N LYS A 412 -11.64 13.86 -12.00
CA LYS A 412 -11.71 15.29 -12.31
C LYS A 412 -11.20 15.62 -13.72
N PHE A 413 -10.52 14.68 -14.38
CA PHE A 413 -9.89 14.88 -15.67
C PHE A 413 -10.52 14.03 -16.78
N GLY A 414 -10.54 14.55 -18.01
CA GLY A 414 -11.02 13.81 -19.18
C GLY A 414 -10.10 12.65 -19.56
N LYS A 415 -10.65 11.59 -20.16
CA LYS A 415 -9.88 10.42 -20.64
C LYS A 415 -8.94 10.76 -21.81
N ASP A 416 -9.20 11.87 -22.48
CA ASP A 416 -8.35 12.48 -23.52
C ASP A 416 -7.21 13.32 -22.92
N GLN A 417 -7.32 13.74 -21.67
CA GLN A 417 -6.30 14.53 -20.95
C GLN A 417 -5.36 13.65 -20.12
N LEU A 418 -5.91 12.67 -19.41
CA LEU A 418 -5.19 11.82 -18.46
C LEU A 418 -5.38 10.34 -18.78
N ALA A 419 -4.27 9.60 -18.85
CA ALA A 419 -4.24 8.14 -18.88
C ALA A 419 -3.75 7.60 -17.54
N TYR A 420 -4.53 6.70 -16.92
CA TYR A 420 -4.15 6.04 -15.68
C TYR A 420 -3.86 4.56 -15.95
N ILE A 421 -2.61 4.13 -15.75
CA ILE A 421 -2.09 2.79 -16.07
C ILE A 421 -1.61 2.10 -14.79
N GLY A 422 -2.08 0.89 -14.55
CA GLY A 422 -1.65 0.05 -13.42
C GLY A 422 -0.83 -1.15 -13.87
N ILE A 423 0.45 -1.20 -13.54
CA ILE A 423 1.36 -2.30 -13.91
C ILE A 423 1.37 -3.37 -12.81
N ASN A 424 0.83 -4.56 -13.09
CA ASN A 424 0.85 -5.70 -12.17
C ASN A 424 2.24 -6.37 -12.16
N ILE A 425 2.94 -6.32 -11.02
CA ILE A 425 4.30 -6.88 -10.85
C ILE A 425 4.34 -8.29 -10.28
N VAL A 426 3.19 -8.90 -9.98
CA VAL A 426 3.09 -10.25 -9.42
C VAL A 426 2.30 -11.14 -10.38
N HIS A 427 3.03 -11.91 -11.21
CA HIS A 427 2.44 -12.78 -12.23
C HIS A 427 1.60 -13.91 -11.61
N GLU A 428 1.95 -14.37 -10.42
CA GLU A 428 1.20 -15.38 -9.69
C GLU A 428 -0.24 -14.92 -9.39
N GLN A 429 -0.49 -13.60 -9.39
CA GLN A 429 -1.81 -13.03 -9.13
C GLN A 429 -2.57 -12.58 -10.39
N ASP A 430 -2.10 -12.90 -11.59
CA ASP A 430 -2.84 -12.61 -12.83
C ASP A 430 -4.31 -13.06 -12.82
N PRO A 431 -4.66 -14.25 -12.29
CA PRO A 431 -6.04 -14.71 -12.30
C PRO A 431 -7.00 -13.79 -11.55
N TYR A 432 -6.47 -12.97 -10.63
CA TYR A 432 -7.25 -12.01 -9.84
C TYR A 432 -7.43 -10.66 -10.54
N VAL A 433 -6.59 -10.29 -11.51
CA VAL A 433 -6.55 -8.92 -12.07
C VAL A 433 -7.87 -8.53 -12.72
N VAL A 434 -8.36 -9.31 -13.69
CA VAL A 434 -9.61 -8.97 -14.41
C VAL A 434 -10.83 -8.98 -13.48
N PRO A 435 -11.03 -9.99 -12.60
CA PRO A 435 -12.08 -9.95 -11.59
C PRO A 435 -11.99 -8.74 -10.66
N PHE A 436 -10.77 -8.43 -10.15
CA PHE A 436 -10.54 -7.29 -9.27
C PHE A 436 -10.99 -5.99 -9.93
N MET A 437 -10.61 -5.75 -11.18
CA MET A 437 -11.05 -4.55 -11.91
C MET A 437 -12.56 -4.47 -12.07
N LYS A 438 -13.21 -5.61 -12.39
CA LYS A 438 -14.67 -5.66 -12.56
C LYS A 438 -15.43 -5.39 -11.26
N GLN A 439 -14.96 -5.91 -10.14
CA GLN A 439 -15.66 -5.81 -8.86
C GLN A 439 -15.36 -4.52 -8.11
N SER A 440 -14.12 -4.03 -8.16
CA SER A 440 -13.71 -2.83 -7.44
C SER A 440 -14.21 -1.52 -8.06
N GLY A 441 -14.40 -1.49 -9.39
CA GLY A 441 -14.80 -0.29 -10.11
C GLY A 441 -13.69 0.75 -10.29
N TYR A 442 -12.43 0.40 -9.99
CA TYR A 442 -11.26 1.25 -10.28
C TYR A 442 -11.06 1.42 -11.80
N SER A 443 -10.54 2.57 -12.20
CA SER A 443 -10.58 3.05 -13.59
C SER A 443 -9.26 2.94 -14.35
N PHE A 444 -8.17 2.53 -13.69
CA PHE A 444 -6.88 2.36 -14.36
C PHE A 444 -6.92 1.23 -15.38
N THR A 445 -6.10 1.34 -16.43
CA THR A 445 -5.87 0.26 -17.39
C THR A 445 -4.85 -0.70 -16.79
N PRO A 446 -5.23 -1.95 -16.42
CA PRO A 446 -4.29 -2.93 -15.90
C PRO A 446 -3.42 -3.49 -17.04
N VAL A 447 -2.12 -3.49 -16.84
CA VAL A 447 -1.15 -4.09 -17.77
C VAL A 447 -0.17 -4.99 -17.03
N ARG A 448 0.36 -5.99 -17.73
CA ARG A 448 1.31 -6.96 -17.19
C ARG A 448 2.71 -6.38 -17.14
N ASP A 449 3.41 -6.56 -16.03
CA ASP A 449 4.84 -6.22 -15.96
C ASP A 449 5.64 -7.16 -16.88
N GLU A 450 6.47 -6.58 -17.73
CA GLU A 450 7.45 -7.29 -18.55
C GLU A 450 8.76 -6.51 -18.35
N PRO A 451 9.63 -6.90 -17.37
CA PRO A 451 10.76 -6.09 -16.93
C PRO A 451 11.69 -5.61 -18.06
N GLU A 452 11.83 -6.40 -19.11
CA GLU A 452 12.60 -6.09 -20.31
C GLU A 452 11.90 -5.13 -21.29
N LYS A 453 10.59 -4.89 -21.13
CA LYS A 453 9.76 -4.05 -22.00
C LYS A 453 9.17 -2.82 -21.32
N ARG A 454 9.30 -2.67 -20.00
CA ARG A 454 8.78 -1.51 -19.23
C ARG A 454 9.68 -0.26 -19.28
N GLY A 455 10.86 -0.37 -19.88
CA GLY A 455 11.79 0.76 -19.99
C GLY A 455 12.40 1.20 -18.65
N ASN A 456 12.63 2.51 -18.49
CA ASN A 456 13.25 3.10 -17.31
C ASN A 456 12.27 3.43 -16.16
N LEU A 457 11.03 2.95 -16.22
CA LEU A 457 10.06 3.05 -15.14
C LEU A 457 10.32 1.96 -14.10
N THR A 458 11.42 2.02 -13.34
CA THR A 458 11.81 0.90 -12.45
C THR A 458 11.12 0.92 -11.09
N ALA A 459 10.41 -0.13 -10.72
CA ALA A 459 9.89 -0.31 -9.36
C ALA A 459 10.75 -1.27 -8.53
N ARG A 460 11.03 -0.91 -7.26
CA ARG A 460 11.62 -1.83 -6.26
C ARG A 460 10.57 -2.63 -5.48
N GLY A 461 9.31 -2.23 -5.60
CA GLY A 461 8.16 -2.81 -4.91
C GLY A 461 6.91 -2.01 -5.23
N ALA A 462 5.77 -2.50 -4.75
CA ALA A 462 4.49 -1.82 -4.91
C ALA A 462 4.03 -1.16 -3.58
N PRO A 463 3.42 0.03 -3.63
CA PRO A 463 3.27 0.86 -4.81
C PRO A 463 4.52 1.69 -5.13
N THR A 464 4.72 1.94 -6.42
CA THR A 464 5.64 2.95 -6.96
C THR A 464 4.86 3.73 -8.01
N ASN A 465 4.82 5.06 -7.89
CA ASN A 465 4.00 5.91 -8.76
C ASN A 465 4.85 6.87 -9.60
N TYR A 466 4.41 7.15 -10.82
CA TYR A 466 5.03 8.11 -11.75
C TYR A 466 3.98 9.00 -12.40
N LEU A 467 4.36 10.25 -12.69
CA LEU A 467 3.64 11.11 -13.61
C LEU A 467 4.54 11.50 -14.77
N ILE A 468 4.04 11.22 -15.97
CA ILE A 468 4.68 11.51 -17.24
C ILE A 468 3.91 12.64 -17.92
N ASP A 469 4.62 13.64 -18.43
CA ASP A 469 4.03 14.76 -19.18
C ASP A 469 3.55 14.33 -20.59
N LYS A 470 2.88 15.23 -21.30
CA LYS A 470 2.37 14.99 -22.67
C LYS A 470 3.44 14.69 -23.71
N ASN A 471 4.69 15.05 -23.42
CA ASN A 471 5.84 14.83 -24.28
C ASN A 471 6.56 13.52 -23.99
N GLY A 472 6.11 12.76 -22.98
CA GLY A 472 6.71 11.49 -22.59
C GLY A 472 7.88 11.64 -21.61
N ASN A 473 7.98 12.74 -20.86
CA ASN A 473 9.01 12.91 -19.82
C ASN A 473 8.47 12.59 -18.44
N ILE A 474 9.23 11.85 -17.65
CA ILE A 474 8.97 11.59 -16.23
C ILE A 474 9.23 12.89 -15.47
N ILE A 475 8.19 13.47 -14.89
CA ILE A 475 8.27 14.71 -14.10
C ILE A 475 8.21 14.42 -12.59
N PHE A 476 7.36 13.48 -12.19
CA PHE A 476 7.25 13.05 -10.80
C PHE A 476 7.42 11.54 -10.68
N SER A 477 8.03 11.10 -9.60
CA SER A 477 8.31 9.69 -9.32
C SER A 477 8.33 9.44 -7.81
N ASN A 478 7.98 8.22 -7.40
CA ASN A 478 8.09 7.74 -6.03
C ASN A 478 7.30 8.59 -5.01
N PHE A 479 6.13 9.09 -5.43
CA PHE A 479 5.16 9.74 -4.55
C PHE A 479 4.08 8.75 -4.12
N ARG A 480 3.37 9.11 -3.05
CA ARG A 480 2.22 8.39 -2.52
C ARG A 480 1.04 9.33 -2.45
N THR A 481 -0.18 8.80 -2.56
CA THR A 481 -1.41 9.59 -2.43
C THR A 481 -2.34 8.99 -1.39
N ASP A 482 -2.77 9.85 -0.47
CA ASP A 482 -3.72 9.57 0.59
C ASP A 482 -4.67 10.76 0.80
N GLU A 483 -5.51 10.66 1.82
CA GLU A 483 -6.48 11.67 2.22
C GLU A 483 -5.90 13.04 2.59
N ASP A 484 -4.60 13.18 2.81
CA ASP A 484 -3.96 14.45 3.18
C ASP A 484 -3.36 15.17 1.96
N ASN A 485 -3.19 14.50 0.82
CA ASN A 485 -2.47 15.05 -0.33
C ASN A 485 -3.14 14.85 -1.71
N GLU A 486 -4.43 14.51 -1.76
CA GLU A 486 -5.21 14.48 -3.01
C GLU A 486 -5.06 15.78 -3.82
N ARG A 487 -5.06 16.95 -3.14
CA ARG A 487 -4.89 18.26 -3.78
C ARG A 487 -3.50 18.43 -4.40
N THR A 488 -2.45 17.88 -3.79
CA THR A 488 -1.10 17.88 -4.36
C THR A 488 -1.07 17.10 -5.66
N LEU A 489 -1.67 15.90 -5.70
CA LEU A 489 -1.77 15.14 -6.94
C LEU A 489 -2.56 15.88 -8.03
N GLU A 490 -3.65 16.55 -7.66
CA GLU A 490 -4.44 17.35 -8.59
C GLU A 490 -3.63 18.50 -9.20
N LEU A 491 -2.83 19.22 -8.38
CA LEU A 491 -1.90 20.25 -8.85
C LEU A 491 -0.82 19.66 -9.77
N MET A 492 -0.24 18.51 -9.38
CA MET A 492 0.76 17.82 -10.20
C MET A 492 0.20 17.46 -11.59
N ILE A 493 -1.04 16.98 -11.68
CA ILE A 493 -1.67 16.64 -12.97
C ILE A 493 -2.05 17.89 -13.76
N THR A 494 -2.70 18.86 -13.12
CA THR A 494 -3.20 20.09 -13.77
C THR A 494 -2.05 20.87 -14.41
N GLU A 495 -0.95 21.05 -13.70
CA GLU A 495 0.19 21.82 -14.22
C GLU A 495 0.94 21.11 -15.36
N LEU A 496 0.79 19.79 -15.49
CA LEU A 496 1.28 19.04 -16.65
C LEU A 496 0.31 19.11 -17.84
N LEU A 497 -0.97 19.43 -17.60
CA LEU A 497 -1.96 19.67 -18.66
C LEU A 497 -1.83 21.07 -19.28
N ASP A 498 -1.19 22.02 -18.60
CA ASP A 498 -0.96 23.38 -19.12
C ASP A 498 0.31 23.50 -19.96
N LYS A 499 1.04 22.39 -20.16
CA LYS A 499 2.26 22.26 -20.97
C LYS A 499 2.07 21.18 -22.03
#